data_AF-A0A7G6E1B6-F1
#
_entry.id   AF-A0A7G6E1B6-F1
#
_cell.length_a   1.000
_cell.length_b   1.000
_cell.length_c   1.000
_cell.angle_alpha   90.00
_cell.angle_beta   90.00
_cell.angle_gamma   90.00
#
_symmetry.space_group_name_H-M   'P 1'
#
loop_
_entity.id
_entity.type
_entity.pdbx_description
1 polymer ?
#
loop_
_entity_poly.entity_id
_entity_poly.type
_entity_poly.pdbx_seq_one_letter_code
_entity_poly.pdbx_strand_id
1 'polypeptide(L)'
;MSIQINPKALGFTPTPSEIQIAREVWAQTPNPTVKMMLSQFSDECPICGLGARNWRLLPPIKPMGSYHIVKYQCKRCQAVFKKLEDADE
;
A
#
# COMPACT_ATOMS: atom_id res chain seq x y z
N MET A 1 -36.57 -22.10 1.04
CA MET A 1 -35.58 -22.49 2.07
C MET A 1 -34.21 -22.39 1.43
N SER A 2 -33.41 -21.37 1.78
CA SER A 2 -32.06 -21.19 1.21
C SER A 2 -31.06 -21.84 2.16
N ILE A 3 -30.37 -22.88 1.69
CA ILE A 3 -29.30 -23.55 2.43
C ILE A 3 -28.10 -22.59 2.43
N GLN A 4 -27.76 -22.04 3.59
CA GLN A 4 -26.52 -21.28 3.76
C GLN A 4 -25.35 -22.27 3.90
N ILE A 5 -24.59 -22.43 2.82
CA ILE A 5 -23.38 -23.24 2.83
C ILE A 5 -22.29 -22.43 3.54
N ASN A 6 -21.76 -22.98 4.65
CA ASN A 6 -20.69 -22.34 5.41
C ASN A 6 -19.33 -22.65 4.75
N PRO A 7 -18.67 -21.67 4.10
CA PRO A 7 -17.47 -21.92 3.28
C PRO A 7 -16.26 -22.42 4.08
N LYS A 8 -16.25 -22.26 5.42
CA LYS A 8 -15.22 -22.82 6.30
C LYS A 8 -15.17 -24.36 6.30
N ALA A 9 -16.27 -25.03 5.99
CA ALA A 9 -16.35 -26.50 6.01
C ALA A 9 -15.64 -27.18 4.82
N LEU A 10 -15.21 -26.41 3.81
CA LEU A 10 -14.67 -26.94 2.56
C LEU A 10 -13.15 -26.74 2.39
N GLY A 11 -12.42 -26.28 3.42
CA GLY A 11 -10.96 -26.13 3.35
C GLY A 11 -10.45 -25.07 2.37
N PHE A 12 -11.34 -24.24 1.82
CA PHE A 12 -10.97 -23.08 1.00
C PHE A 12 -10.42 -21.98 1.91
N THR A 13 -9.11 -21.91 2.03
CA THR A 13 -8.47 -20.65 2.42
C THR A 13 -8.50 -19.73 1.20
N PRO A 14 -9.07 -18.52 1.29
CA PRO A 14 -8.99 -17.58 0.18
C PRO A 14 -7.51 -17.29 -0.08
N THR A 15 -7.04 -17.56 -1.30
CA THR A 15 -5.69 -17.17 -1.72
C THR A 15 -5.58 -15.66 -1.57
N PRO A 16 -4.62 -15.14 -0.78
CA PRO A 16 -4.49 -13.69 -0.64
C PRO A 16 -4.23 -13.08 -2.01
N SER A 17 -4.85 -11.94 -2.30
CA SER A 17 -4.52 -11.18 -3.52
C SER A 17 -3.02 -10.85 -3.53
N GLU A 18 -2.42 -10.67 -4.71
CA GLU A 18 -1.00 -10.30 -4.82
C GLU A 18 -0.66 -9.02 -4.03
N ILE A 19 -1.62 -8.09 -3.95
CA ILE A 19 -1.52 -6.88 -3.12
C ILE A 19 -1.45 -7.21 -1.63
N GLN A 20 -2.25 -8.17 -1.16
CA GLN A 20 -2.24 -8.61 0.23
C GLN A 20 -0.92 -9.29 0.59
N ILE A 21 -0.39 -10.14 -0.30
CA ILE A 21 0.94 -10.74 -0.16
C ILE A 21 2.01 -9.64 -0.09
N ALA A 22 1.96 -8.66 -0.99
CA ALA A 22 2.93 -7.55 -1.00
C ALA A 22 2.90 -6.72 0.29
N ARG A 23 1.72 -6.50 0.88
CA ARG A 23 1.55 -5.84 2.18
C ARG A 23 2.16 -6.64 3.32
N GLU A 24 1.92 -7.95 3.35
CA GLU A 24 2.49 -8.85 4.36
C GLU A 24 4.02 -8.89 4.27
N VAL A 25 4.57 -9.00 3.06
CA VAL A 25 6.02 -8.95 2.81
C VAL A 25 6.60 -7.60 3.27
N TRP A 26 5.94 -6.48 2.97
CA TRP A 26 6.36 -5.16 3.43
C TRP A 26 6.41 -5.06 4.96
N ALA A 27 5.37 -5.55 5.65
CA ALA A 27 5.27 -5.51 7.11
C ALA A 27 6.42 -6.29 7.76
N GLN A 28 6.73 -7.46 7.20
CA GLN A 28 7.77 -8.38 7.69
C GLN A 28 9.19 -7.98 7.27
N THR A 29 9.37 -7.08 6.29
CA THR A 29 10.70 -6.69 5.80
C THR A 29 11.45 -5.87 6.87
N PRO A 30 12.60 -6.37 7.39
CA PRO A 30 13.40 -5.64 8.37
C PRO A 30 14.39 -4.67 7.71
N ASN A 31 14.76 -4.92 6.45
CA ASN A 31 15.70 -4.06 5.72
C ASN A 31 15.00 -2.75 5.31
N PRO A 32 15.47 -1.58 5.79
CA PRO A 32 14.80 -0.31 5.54
C PRO A 32 14.81 0.11 4.06
N THR A 33 15.86 -0.26 3.30
CA THR A 33 15.96 0.04 1.87
C THR A 33 14.93 -0.76 1.07
N VAL A 34 14.81 -2.06 1.34
CA VAL A 34 13.82 -2.92 0.69
C VAL A 34 12.40 -2.52 1.11
N LYS A 35 12.20 -2.21 2.39
CA LYS A 35 10.91 -1.72 2.92
C LYS A 35 10.49 -0.41 2.26
N MET A 36 11.45 0.45 1.93
CA MET A 36 11.18 1.68 1.18
C MET A 36 10.74 1.39 -0.26
N MET A 37 11.35 0.42 -0.95
CA MET A 37 10.90 0.02 -2.30
C MET A 37 9.47 -0.55 -2.28
N LEU A 38 9.18 -1.38 -1.28
CA LEU A 38 7.86 -2.02 -1.12
C LEU A 38 6.79 -1.06 -0.56
N SER A 39 7.15 0.15 -0.13
CA SER A 39 6.20 1.13 0.44
C SER A 39 5.11 1.54 -0.55
N GLN A 40 5.33 1.29 -1.85
CA GLN A 40 4.34 1.40 -2.90
C GLN A 40 3.03 0.67 -2.56
N PHE A 41 3.11 -0.50 -1.93
CA PHE A 41 1.96 -1.36 -1.61
C PHE A 41 1.39 -1.15 -0.21
N SER A 42 2.04 -0.31 0.60
CA SER A 42 1.66 -0.04 1.99
C SER A 42 0.82 1.23 2.09
N ASP A 43 -0.16 1.21 2.98
CA ASP A 43 -0.91 2.41 3.38
C ASP A 43 -0.27 3.11 4.58
N GLU A 44 0.97 2.74 4.96
CA GLU A 44 1.70 3.27 6.11
C GLU A 44 2.97 4.04 5.71
N CYS A 45 3.31 5.07 6.48
CA CYS A 45 4.51 5.86 6.25
C CYS A 45 5.75 4.97 6.41
N PRO A 46 6.67 4.93 5.43
CA PRO A 46 7.84 4.02 5.47
C PRO A 46 8.80 4.32 6.63
N ILE A 47 8.71 5.49 7.25
CA ILE A 47 9.60 5.92 8.34
C ILE A 47 8.96 5.74 9.72
N CYS A 48 7.68 6.09 9.89
CA CYS A 48 7.03 6.11 11.21
C CYS A 48 5.81 5.21 11.34
N GLY A 49 5.42 4.48 10.29
CA GLY A 49 4.31 3.53 10.31
C GLY A 49 2.90 4.15 10.36
N LEU A 50 2.76 5.48 10.25
CA LEU A 50 1.42 6.09 10.27
C LEU A 50 0.67 5.90 8.97
N GLY A 51 -0.60 5.53 9.09
CA GLY A 51 -1.52 5.33 7.97
C GLY A 51 -1.73 6.56 7.06
N ALA A 52 -2.22 6.28 5.84
CA ALA A 52 -2.33 7.21 4.71
C ALA A 52 -3.10 8.50 4.97
N ARG A 53 -4.07 8.49 5.89
CA ARG A 53 -4.79 9.71 6.35
C ARG A 53 -3.86 10.82 6.87
N ASN A 54 -2.66 10.45 7.30
CA ASN A 54 -1.65 11.37 7.82
C ASN A 54 -0.70 11.87 6.74
N TRP A 55 -1.00 11.66 5.46
CA TRP A 55 -0.14 12.11 4.37
C TRP A 55 -0.69 13.40 3.76
N ARG A 56 0.22 14.23 3.25
CA ARG A 56 -0.07 15.42 2.47
C ARG A 56 0.54 15.21 1.08
N LEU A 57 -0.28 15.28 0.04
CA LEU A 57 0.19 15.27 -1.35
C LEU A 57 0.97 16.55 -1.63
N LEU A 58 2.16 16.41 -2.21
CA LEU A 58 3.04 17.52 -2.60
C LEU A 58 3.09 17.62 -4.14
N PRO A 59 2.75 18.78 -4.72
CA PRO A 59 3.01 19.04 -6.14
C PRO A 59 4.53 19.21 -6.40
N PRO A 60 5.00 19.04 -7.65
CA PRO A 60 4.25 18.62 -8.83
C PRO A 60 4.06 17.10 -8.89
N ILE A 61 2.92 16.68 -9.45
CA ILE A 61 2.66 15.29 -9.84
C ILE A 61 3.35 15.06 -11.17
N LYS A 62 4.15 14.00 -11.28
CA LYS A 62 4.86 13.67 -12.53
C LYS A 62 4.11 12.59 -13.30
N PRO A 63 3.52 12.89 -14.46
CA PRO A 63 2.88 11.87 -15.27
C PRO A 63 3.89 10.94 -15.95
N MET A 64 3.55 9.65 -16.01
CA MET A 64 4.29 8.58 -16.68
C MET A 64 3.31 7.55 -17.27
N GLY A 65 2.82 7.83 -18.49
CA GLY A 65 1.84 6.96 -19.15
C GLY A 65 0.54 6.87 -18.35
N SER A 66 0.09 5.65 -18.06
CA SER A 66 -1.12 5.36 -17.26
C SER A 66 -0.95 5.58 -15.74
N TYR A 67 0.20 6.10 -15.30
CA TYR A 67 0.51 6.28 -13.88
C TYR A 67 1.05 7.69 -13.59
N HIS A 68 0.87 8.10 -12.34
CA HIS A 68 1.40 9.33 -11.77
C HIS A 68 2.43 9.01 -10.68
N ILE A 69 3.66 9.53 -10.79
CA ILE A 69 4.58 9.57 -9.66
C ILE A 69 4.21 10.79 -8.80
N VAL A 70 3.63 10.51 -7.65
CA VAL A 70 3.26 11.50 -6.64
C VAL A 70 4.27 11.54 -5.50
N LYS A 71 4.41 12.69 -4.85
CA LYS A 71 5.18 12.85 -3.61
C LYS A 71 4.22 13.04 -2.46
N TYR A 72 4.40 12.30 -1.38
CA TYR A 72 3.69 12.47 -0.13
C TYR A 72 4.64 12.94 0.97
N GLN A 73 4.14 13.79 1.85
CA GLN A 73 4.78 14.16 3.11
C GLN A 73 3.97 13.60 4.29
N CYS A 74 4.61 12.88 5.19
CA CYS A 74 3.97 12.46 6.44
C CYS A 74 3.81 13.65 7.37
N LYS A 75 2.59 13.93 7.85
CA LYS A 75 2.29 15.03 8.77
C LYS A 75 2.97 14.88 10.14
N ARG A 76 3.32 13.66 10.57
CA ARG A 76 3.99 13.40 11.86
C ARG A 76 5.50 13.54 11.78
N CYS A 77 6.17 12.68 11.01
CA CYS A 77 7.63 12.65 10.96
C CYS A 77 8.21 13.59 9.90
N GLN A 78 7.38 14.31 9.14
CA GLN A 78 7.76 15.22 8.05
C GLN A 78 8.55 14.56 6.91
N ALA A 79 8.73 13.24 6.93
CA ALA A 79 9.40 12.50 5.87
C ALA A 79 8.65 12.60 4.54
N VAL A 80 9.41 12.77 3.46
CA VAL A 80 8.89 12.83 2.09
C VAL A 80 9.22 11.53 1.38
N PHE A 81 8.23 10.93 0.74
CA PHE A 81 8.38 9.69 -0.03
C PHE A 81 7.54 9.76 -1.31
N LYS A 82 7.83 8.88 -2.27
CA LYS A 82 7.14 8.83 -3.56
C LYS A 82 6.26 7.59 -3.64
N LYS A 83 5.13 7.69 -4.33
CA LYS A 83 4.32 6.55 -4.75
C LYS A 83 3.94 6.70 -6.22
N LEU A 84 3.68 5.58 -6.86
CA LEU A 84 2.95 5.47 -8.11
C LEU A 84 1.46 5.44 -7.76
N GLU A 85 0.65 6.26 -8.41
CA GLU A 85 -0.80 6.19 -8.36
C GLU A 85 -1.28 5.99 -9.79
N ASP A 86 -2.42 5.32 -9.96
CA ASP A 86 -3.06 5.27 -11.27
C ASP A 86 -3.40 6.69 -11.74
N ALA A 87 -3.17 6.97 -13.01
CA ALA A 87 -3.71 8.15 -13.64
C ALA A 87 -5.18 7.87 -13.95
N ASP A 88 -6.04 7.92 -12.93
CA ASP A 88 -7.49 7.99 -13.18
C ASP A 88 -7.74 9.25 -14.02
N GLU A 89 -8.18 9.04 -15.27
CA GLU A 89 -8.64 10.07 -16.21
C GLU A 89 -9.92 10.77 -15.72
#